data_AF-A0A8I0N8M2-F1
#
_entry.id   AF-A0A8I0N8M2-F1
#
_cell.length_a   1.000
_cell.length_b   1.000
_cell.length_c   1.000
_cell.angle_alpha   90.00
_cell.angle_beta   90.00
_cell.angle_gamma   90.00
#
_symmetry.space_group_name_H-M   'P 1'
#
loop_
_entity.id
_entity.type
_entity.pdbx_description
1 polymer ?
#
loop_
_entity_poly.entity_id
_entity_poly.type
_entity_poly.pdbx_seq_one_letter_code
_entity_poly.pdbx_strand_id
1 'polypeptide(L)'
;MTIEAWAAFAAASAILLIIPGPTILLVVSYALGQGWRTALPMAVGVALGDFTAMTLSMLGIGALLAASATVFTALKWAGAAYLVYLGVKLFRSGGRLDAEPRTDATPAVRMMAHAWLVTALNP
;
A
#
# COMPACT_ATOMS: atom_id res chain seq x y z
N MET A 1 -26.09 3.20 6.42
CA MET A 1 -25.37 1.91 6.29
C MET A 1 -25.96 0.95 7.30
N THR A 2 -26.42 -0.25 6.90
CA THR A 2 -27.04 -1.23 7.79
C THR A 2 -25.98 -2.05 8.55
N ILE A 3 -26.35 -2.75 9.63
CA ILE A 3 -25.39 -3.51 10.46
C ILE A 3 -24.70 -4.63 9.66
N GLU A 4 -25.40 -5.18 8.68
CA GLU A 4 -24.91 -6.21 7.77
C GLU A 4 -23.78 -5.67 6.87
N ALA A 5 -23.90 -4.42 6.41
CA ALA A 5 -22.85 -3.78 5.62
C ALA A 5 -21.57 -3.55 6.45
N TRP A 6 -21.71 -3.18 7.72
CA TRP A 6 -20.57 -3.06 8.63
C TRP A 6 -19.91 -4.40 8.93
N ALA A 7 -20.71 -5.45 9.17
CA ALA A 7 -20.19 -6.79 9.41
C ALA A 7 -19.46 -7.34 8.16
N ALA A 8 -20.03 -7.17 6.97
CA ALA A 8 -19.43 -7.56 5.71
C ALA A 8 -18.13 -6.79 5.41
N PHE A 9 -18.12 -5.46 5.64
CA PHE A 9 -16.93 -4.63 5.50
C PHE A 9 -15.84 -5.08 6.48
N ALA A 10 -16.16 -5.24 7.76
CA ALA A 10 -15.20 -5.67 8.77
C ALA A 10 -14.59 -7.05 8.44
N ALA A 11 -15.41 -8.01 8.00
CA ALA A 11 -14.94 -9.33 7.59
C ALA A 11 -14.02 -9.26 6.36
N ALA A 12 -14.43 -8.53 5.31
CA ALA A 12 -13.62 -8.36 4.11
C ALA A 12 -12.29 -7.65 4.40
N SER A 13 -12.32 -6.57 5.18
CA SER A 13 -11.12 -5.85 5.62
C SER A 13 -10.19 -6.74 6.45
N ALA A 14 -10.71 -7.53 7.38
CA ALA A 14 -9.90 -8.43 8.19
C ALA A 14 -9.16 -9.47 7.33
N ILE A 15 -9.84 -10.08 6.35
CA ILE A 15 -9.21 -11.01 5.40
C ILE A 15 -8.10 -10.30 4.61
N LEU A 16 -8.36 -9.08 4.15
CA LEU A 16 -7.39 -8.31 3.37
C LEU A 16 -6.15 -7.91 4.21
N LEU A 17 -6.36 -7.55 5.47
CA LEU A 17 -5.32 -7.13 6.43
C LEU A 17 -4.42 -8.28 6.89
N ILE A 18 -4.91 -9.53 6.85
CA ILE A 18 -4.11 -10.72 7.19
C ILE A 18 -3.03 -10.99 6.13
N ILE A 19 -3.29 -10.66 4.86
CA ILE A 19 -2.33 -10.88 3.79
C ILE A 19 -1.27 -9.78 3.85
N PRO A 20 0.01 -10.11 4.13
CA PRO A 20 1.05 -9.09 4.24
C PRO A 20 1.25 -8.42 2.88
N GLY A 21 0.88 -7.14 2.81
CA GLY A 21 1.01 -6.33 1.60
C GLY A 21 2.47 -5.94 1.29
N PRO A 22 2.71 -5.29 0.14
CA PRO A 22 4.04 -4.87 -0.29
C PRO A 22 4.78 -4.01 0.74
N THR A 23 4.06 -3.12 1.43
CA THR A 23 4.63 -2.27 2.49
C THR A 23 5.18 -3.12 3.65
N ILE A 24 4.42 -4.11 4.12
CA ILE A 24 4.84 -4.97 5.24
C ILE A 24 6.06 -5.80 4.81
N LEU A 25 6.04 -6.37 3.60
CA LEU A 25 7.16 -7.14 3.06
C LEU A 25 8.43 -6.29 2.96
N LEU A 26 8.31 -5.04 2.50
CA LEU A 26 9.43 -4.11 2.43
C LEU A 26 10.03 -3.80 3.81
N VAL A 27 9.19 -3.55 4.82
CA VAL A 27 9.64 -3.33 6.21
C VAL A 27 10.37 -4.56 6.73
N VAL A 28 9.81 -5.75 6.51
CA VAL A 28 10.41 -7.02 6.94
C VAL A 28 11.75 -7.26 6.24
N SER A 29 11.87 -7.02 4.93
CA SER A 29 13.13 -7.16 4.18
C SER A 29 14.25 -6.28 4.73
N TYR A 30 13.95 -5.04 5.12
CA TYR A 30 14.93 -4.15 5.76
C TYR A 30 15.23 -4.57 7.20
N ALA A 31 14.23 -5.00 7.97
CA ALA A 31 14.43 -5.47 9.34
C ALA A 31 15.27 -6.74 9.41
N LEU A 32 15.06 -7.69 8.48
CA LEU A 32 15.84 -8.92 8.35
C LEU A 32 17.27 -8.63 7.87
N GLY A 33 17.46 -7.69 6.94
CA GLY A 33 18.78 -7.40 6.35
C GLY A 33 19.67 -6.46 7.17
N GLN A 34 19.09 -5.48 7.86
CA GLN A 34 19.82 -4.39 8.54
C GLN A 34 19.43 -4.21 10.03
N GLY A 35 18.58 -5.11 10.55
CA GLY A 35 18.14 -5.12 11.95
C GLY A 35 16.97 -4.18 12.24
N TRP A 36 16.40 -4.32 13.45
CA TRP A 36 15.16 -3.65 13.87
C TRP A 36 15.22 -2.11 13.83
N ARG A 37 16.42 -1.51 13.87
CA ARG A 37 16.61 -0.05 13.81
C ARG A 37 16.09 0.57 12.51
N THR A 38 15.97 -0.23 11.45
CA THR A 38 15.35 0.17 10.19
C THR A 38 13.84 0.39 10.29
N ALA A 39 13.18 -0.13 11.33
CA ALA A 39 11.74 0.04 11.52
C ALA A 39 11.34 1.50 11.70
N LEU A 40 12.17 2.33 12.34
CA LEU A 40 11.87 3.75 12.57
C LEU A 40 11.74 4.56 11.26
N PRO A 41 12.77 4.64 10.39
CA PRO A 41 12.65 5.38 9.14
C PRO A 41 11.59 4.80 8.21
N MET A 42 11.38 3.48 8.23
CA MET A 42 10.31 2.84 7.49
C MET A 42 8.92 3.25 8.01
N ALA A 43 8.69 3.24 9.33
CA ALA A 43 7.42 3.64 9.94
C ALA A 43 7.09 5.10 9.65
N VAL A 44 8.07 6.00 9.68
CA VAL A 44 7.88 7.40 9.29
C VAL A 44 7.47 7.50 7.82
N GLY A 45 8.09 6.73 6.93
CA GLY A 45 7.73 6.71 5.51
C GLY A 45 6.30 6.21 5.28
N VAL A 46 5.89 5.15 5.98
CA VAL A 46 4.50 4.65 5.94
C VAL A 46 3.52 5.72 6.42
N ALA A 47 3.79 6.34 7.58
CA ALA A 47 2.93 7.38 8.14
C ALA A 47 2.78 8.59 7.20
N LEU A 48 3.86 9.01 6.53
CA LEU A 48 3.79 10.07 5.51
C LEU A 48 2.96 9.65 4.30
N GLY A 49 3.00 8.36 3.93
CA GLY A 49 2.23 7.81 2.81
C GLY A 49 0.74 7.86 3.11
N ASP A 50 0.36 7.36 4.30
CA ASP A 50 -1.00 7.42 4.81
C ASP A 50 -1.50 8.87 4.95
N PHE A 51 -0.64 9.77 5.46
CA PHE A 51 -0.97 11.19 5.56
C PHE A 51 -1.22 11.84 4.19
N THR A 52 -0.50 11.40 3.16
CA THR A 52 -0.72 11.86 1.78
C THR A 52 -2.10 11.44 1.29
N ALA A 53 -2.48 10.18 1.49
CA ALA A 53 -3.80 9.66 1.14
C ALA A 53 -4.93 10.35 1.93
N MET A 54 -4.74 10.56 3.24
CA MET A 54 -5.68 11.30 4.08
C MET A 54 -5.87 12.74 3.59
N THR A 55 -4.77 13.44 3.29
CA THR A 55 -4.81 14.82 2.78
C THR A 55 -5.53 14.89 1.45
N LEU A 56 -5.22 14.00 0.51
CA LEU A 56 -5.91 13.90 -0.78
C LEU A 56 -7.42 13.64 -0.62
N SER A 57 -7.80 12.78 0.32
CA SER A 57 -9.19 12.51 0.66
C SER A 57 -9.89 13.76 1.22
N MET A 58 -9.24 14.46 2.15
CA MET A 58 -9.73 15.70 2.76
C MET A 58 -9.83 16.87 1.78
N LEU A 59 -8.91 16.97 0.82
CA LEU A 59 -8.93 17.97 -0.26
C LEU A 59 -10.06 17.76 -1.26
N GLY A 60 -10.89 16.74 -1.07
CA GLY A 60 -12.14 16.59 -1.80
C GLY A 60 -12.05 15.69 -3.02
N ILE A 61 -10.99 14.88 -3.17
CA ILE A 61 -11.00 13.81 -4.20
C ILE A 61 -12.20 12.89 -4.01
N GLY A 62 -12.58 12.58 -2.76
CA GLY A 62 -13.80 11.84 -2.46
C GLY A 62 -15.08 12.54 -2.95
N ALA A 63 -15.16 13.87 -2.77
CA ALA A 63 -16.28 14.67 -3.24
C ALA A 63 -16.32 14.77 -4.78
N LEU A 64 -15.16 14.90 -5.42
CA LEU A 64 -15.02 14.91 -6.89
C LEU A 64 -15.46 13.57 -7.50
N LEU A 65 -15.04 12.46 -6.89
CA LEU A 65 -15.46 11.11 -7.29
C LEU A 65 -16.95 10.88 -7.06
N ALA A 66 -17.53 11.42 -5.98
CA ALA A 66 -18.96 11.35 -5.72
C ALA A 66 -19.78 12.20 -6.71
N ALA A 67 -19.23 13.33 -7.16
CA ALA A 67 -19.91 14.25 -8.08
C ALA A 67 -19.87 13.79 -9.55
N SER A 68 -18.86 13.01 -9.96
CA SER A 68 -18.69 12.59 -11.35
C SER A 68 -18.60 11.07 -11.52
N ALA A 69 -19.69 10.49 -12.03
CA ALA A 69 -19.75 9.07 -12.38
C ALA A 69 -18.68 8.67 -13.42
N THR A 70 -18.37 9.56 -14.37
CA THR A 70 -17.34 9.31 -15.40
C THR A 70 -15.96 9.21 -14.80
N VAL A 71 -15.58 10.14 -13.91
CA VAL A 71 -14.27 10.13 -13.24
C VAL A 71 -14.14 8.91 -12.34
N PHE A 72 -15.17 8.60 -11.56
CA PHE A 72 -15.19 7.39 -10.72
C PHE A 72 -15.07 6.10 -11.53
N THR A 73 -15.78 6.01 -12.66
CA THR A 73 -15.73 4.83 -13.54
C THR A 73 -14.37 4.69 -14.22
N ALA A 74 -13.79 5.78 -14.71
CA ALA A 74 -12.45 5.78 -15.29
C ALA A 74 -11.40 5.36 -14.26
N LEU A 75 -11.48 5.89 -13.03
CA LEU A 75 -10.58 5.52 -11.94
C LEU A 75 -10.70 4.04 -11.56
N LYS A 76 -11.93 3.50 -11.51
CA LYS A 76 -12.17 2.07 -11.27
C LYS A 76 -11.50 1.18 -12.31
N TRP A 77 -11.65 1.51 -13.59
CA TRP A 77 -11.01 0.74 -14.67
C TRP A 77 -9.49 0.89 -14.66
N ALA A 78 -8.98 2.08 -14.36
CA ALA A 78 -7.54 2.30 -14.19
C ALA A 78 -6.97 1.47 -13.04
N GLY A 79 -7.64 1.45 -11.88
CA GLY A 79 -7.27 0.61 -10.74
C GLY A 79 -7.33 -0.88 -11.05
N ALA A 80 -8.39 -1.34 -11.73
CA ALA A 80 -8.51 -2.73 -12.17
C ALA A 80 -7.37 -3.13 -13.13
N ALA A 81 -7.04 -2.29 -14.11
CA ALA A 81 -5.93 -2.53 -15.02
C ALA A 81 -4.59 -2.57 -14.29
N TYR A 82 -4.39 -1.68 -13.30
CA TYR A 82 -3.19 -1.67 -12.48
C TYR A 82 -3.04 -2.94 -11.62
N LEU A 83 -4.13 -3.43 -11.02
CA LEU A 83 -4.13 -4.69 -10.28
C LEU A 83 -3.85 -5.90 -11.18
N VAL A 84 -4.41 -5.93 -12.40
CA VAL A 84 -4.09 -6.97 -13.39
C VAL A 84 -2.60 -6.92 -13.75
N TYR A 85 -2.06 -5.71 -14.00
CA TYR A 85 -0.63 -5.53 -14.26
C TYR A 85 0.24 -6.04 -13.10
N LEU A 86 -0.09 -5.68 -11.85
CA LEU A 86 0.62 -6.15 -10.67
C LEU A 86 0.53 -7.67 -10.50
N GLY A 87 -0.65 -8.25 -10.72
CA GLY A 87 -0.86 -9.70 -10.68
C GLY A 87 -0.01 -10.42 -11.73
N VAL A 88 -0.02 -9.94 -12.98
CA VAL A 88 0.84 -10.47 -14.05
C VAL A 88 2.32 -10.34 -13.70
N LYS A 89 2.73 -9.19 -13.15
CA LYS A 89 4.13 -8.96 -12.72
C LYS A 89 4.55 -9.97 -11.64
N LEU A 90 3.67 -10.26 -10.68
CA LEU A 90 3.92 -11.22 -9.60
C LEU A 90 4.03 -12.66 -10.12
N PHE A 91 3.16 -13.07 -11.06
CA PHE A 91 3.27 -14.38 -11.70
C PHE A 91 4.57 -14.51 -12.51
N ARG A 92 4.97 -13.44 -13.21
CA ARG A 92 6.21 -13.41 -14.00
C ARG A 92 7.48 -13.37 -13.15
N SER A 93 7.42 -12.87 -11.92
CA SER A 93 8.53 -12.91 -10.97
C SER A 93 8.64 -14.24 -10.21
N GLY A 94 7.92 -15.28 -10.66
CA GLY A 94 8.00 -16.63 -10.08
C GLY A 94 7.10 -16.84 -8.86
N GLY A 95 6.17 -15.92 -8.56
CA GLY A 95 5.18 -16.08 -7.48
C GLY A 95 5.77 -16.10 -6.06
N ARG A 96 7.07 -15.80 -5.91
CA ARG A 96 7.73 -15.76 -4.62
C ARG A 96 7.56 -14.36 -4.01
N LEU A 97 6.93 -14.31 -2.85
CA LEU A 97 7.00 -13.15 -1.94
C LEU A 97 8.37 -13.21 -1.25
N ASP A 98 9.43 -12.98 -2.02
CA ASP A 98 10.79 -13.00 -1.47
C ASP A 98 11.01 -11.72 -0.68
N ALA A 99 10.79 -11.79 0.64
CA ALA A 99 11.31 -10.82 1.58
C ALA A 99 12.84 -11.02 1.74
N GLU A 100 13.58 -10.93 0.63
CA GLU A 100 15.03 -11.10 0.67
C GLU A 100 15.64 -10.07 1.62
N PRO A 101 16.54 -10.48 2.53
CA PRO A 101 17.22 -9.56 3.43
C PRO A 101 17.99 -8.53 2.61
N ARG A 102 17.61 -7.24 2.75
CA ARG A 102 18.35 -6.16 2.08
C ARG A 102 19.57 -5.81 2.93
N THR A 103 20.73 -6.33 2.56
CA THR A 103 22.00 -6.13 3.29
C THR A 103 22.74 -4.84 2.90
N ASP A 104 22.34 -4.19 1.80
CA ASP A 104 22.98 -2.95 1.34
C ASP A 104 22.76 -1.81 2.34
N ALA A 105 23.85 -1.20 2.81
CA ALA A 105 23.80 -0.03 3.69
C ALA A 105 23.03 1.11 3.01
N THR A 106 21.74 1.22 3.34
CA THR A 106 20.83 2.17 2.68
C THR A 106 20.58 3.32 3.66
N PRO A 107 20.77 4.58 3.23
CA PRO A 107 20.53 5.72 4.11
C PRO A 107 19.05 5.79 4.51
N ALA A 108 18.79 6.17 5.76
CA ALA A 108 17.46 6.24 6.35
C ALA A 108 16.45 7.04 5.50
N VAL A 109 16.91 8.12 4.85
CA VAL A 109 16.08 8.93 3.94
C VAL A 109 15.59 8.13 2.73
N ARG A 110 16.44 7.27 2.14
CA ARG A 110 16.02 6.40 1.03
C ARG A 110 15.03 5.35 1.49
N MET A 111 15.23 4.79 2.68
CA MET A 111 14.29 3.81 3.26
C MET A 111 12.90 4.43 3.47
N MET A 112 12.88 5.62 4.06
CA MET A 112 11.67 6.41 4.25
C MET A 112 10.98 6.72 2.91
N ALA A 113 11.74 7.11 1.88
CA ALA A 113 11.20 7.36 0.55
C ALA A 113 10.61 6.11 -0.11
N HIS A 114 11.23 4.93 0.05
CA HIS A 114 10.66 3.67 -0.44
C HIS A 114 9.35 3.33 0.27
N ALA A 115 9.31 3.42 1.61
CA ALA A 115 8.11 3.15 2.38
C ALA A 115 6.98 4.14 2.03
N TRP A 116 7.30 5.42 1.87
CA TRP A 116 6.37 6.46 1.45
C TRP A 116 5.79 6.17 0.07
N LEU A 117 6.64 5.94 -0.94
CA LEU A 117 6.19 5.65 -2.31
C LEU A 117 5.33 4.40 -2.38
N VAL A 118 5.77 3.31 -1.74
CA VAL A 118 5.02 2.05 -1.76
C VAL A 118 3.67 2.22 -1.06
N THR A 119 3.60 2.94 0.06
CA THR A 119 2.36 3.16 0.79
C THR A 119 1.42 4.12 0.07
N ALA A 120 1.93 5.24 -0.46
CA ALA A 120 1.13 6.24 -1.17
C ALA A 120 0.60 5.74 -2.52
N LEU A 121 1.33 4.85 -3.19
CA LEU A 121 0.92 4.23 -4.45
C LEU A 121 0.25 2.86 -4.26
N ASN A 122 0.09 2.40 -3.01
CA ASN A 122 -0.63 1.17 -2.72
C ASN A 122 -2.12 1.41 -3.00
N PRO A 123 -2.73 0.71 -3.98
CA PRO A 123 -4.14 0.87 -4.31
C PRO A 123 -5.06 0.27 -3.22
#